data_AF-A0A1W4XRG0-F1
#
_entry.id   AF-A0A1W4XRG0-F1
#
_cell.length_a   1.000
_cell.length_b   1.000
_cell.length_c   1.000
_cell.angle_alpha   90.00
_cell.angle_beta   90.00
_cell.angle_gamma   90.00
#
_symmetry.space_group_name_H-M   'P 1'
#
loop_
_entity.id
_entity.type
_entity.pdbx_description
1 polymer ?
#
loop_
_entity_poly.entity_id
_entity_poly.type
_entity_poly.pdbx_seq_one_letter_code
_entity_poly.pdbx_strand_id
1 'polypeptide(L)'
;VLHDHFCVVEAFVTCIHAVTSDQKTVDGPSEKSWRDGRRAQHNIIPAYSGIAKTIEKVLPRISGKVGGLAFRVPTSNASAVDITVRVGKSACYKDMVNAIKTAACCGPMKGLLTFTEEQVVSSDIINCPASAILDVQVGCSLNEKFAKLVAWFDENYSSANRLVDLVRYMALNDISTRYSDAE
;
A
#
# COMPACT_ATOMS: atom_id res chain seq x y z
N VAL A 1 -10.63 -4.13 -4.18
CA VAL A 1 -11.19 -5.02 -3.14
C VAL A 1 -12.15 -4.28 -2.22
N LEU A 2 -11.70 -3.48 -1.24
CA LEU A 2 -12.61 -2.87 -0.25
C LEU A 2 -13.73 -2.02 -0.89
N HIS A 3 -13.38 -1.19 -1.87
CA HIS A 3 -14.38 -0.38 -2.57
C HIS A 3 -15.38 -1.22 -3.35
N ASP A 4 -14.92 -2.23 -4.08
CA ASP A 4 -15.77 -3.07 -4.93
C ASP A 4 -16.78 -3.90 -4.11
N HIS A 5 -16.35 -4.42 -2.96
CA HIS A 5 -17.19 -5.26 -2.10
C HIS A 5 -18.07 -4.43 -1.16
N PHE A 6 -17.51 -3.39 -0.52
CA PHE A 6 -18.14 -2.71 0.63
C PHE A 6 -18.47 -1.24 0.39
N CYS A 7 -18.11 -0.67 -0.76
CA CYS A 7 -18.28 0.75 -1.09
C CYS A 7 -17.58 1.67 -0.08
N VAL A 8 -16.30 1.95 -0.29
CA VAL A 8 -15.56 2.92 0.54
C VAL A 8 -16.21 4.30 0.45
N VAL A 9 -16.62 4.85 1.60
CA VAL A 9 -17.20 6.18 1.72
C VAL A 9 -16.11 7.22 1.99
N GLU A 10 -15.20 6.92 2.92
CA GLU A 10 -14.00 7.72 3.18
C GLU A 10 -12.92 6.86 3.85
N ALA A 11 -11.66 7.25 3.70
CA ALA A 11 -10.54 6.57 4.33
C ALA A 11 -9.39 7.53 4.64
N PHE A 12 -8.66 7.24 5.70
CA PHE A 12 -7.36 7.79 5.98
C PHE A 12 -6.32 6.68 5.97
N VAL A 13 -5.22 6.93 5.26
CA VAL A 13 -4.09 6.00 5.20
C VAL A 13 -2.86 6.63 5.85
N THR A 14 -2.30 5.93 6.83
CA THR A 14 -1.01 6.26 7.42
C THR A 14 0.01 5.26 6.94
N CYS A 15 1.08 5.73 6.29
CA CYS A 15 2.20 4.89 5.90
C CYS A 15 3.30 4.96 6.98
N ILE A 16 3.58 3.84 7.63
CA ILE A 16 4.75 3.68 8.49
C ILE A 16 5.87 3.17 7.59
N HIS A 17 6.77 4.07 7.23
CA HIS A 17 7.68 3.84 6.11
C HIS A 17 9.13 3.79 6.58
N ALA A 18 9.90 2.84 6.05
CA ALA A 18 11.33 2.77 6.31
C ALA A 18 12.07 4.00 5.74
N VAL A 19 13.32 4.18 6.16
CA VAL A 19 14.17 5.27 5.69
C VAL A 19 14.54 5.08 4.22
N THR A 20 14.43 6.16 3.43
CA THR A 20 14.83 6.18 2.02
C THR A 20 16.12 6.98 1.79
N SER A 21 16.72 6.83 0.61
CA SER A 21 18.03 7.41 0.26
C SER A 21 18.07 8.95 0.20
N ASP A 22 16.91 9.61 0.12
CA ASP A 22 16.78 11.06 0.16
C ASP A 22 16.92 11.64 1.59
N GLN A 23 16.83 10.81 2.62
CA GLN A 23 16.93 11.22 4.03
C GLN A 23 18.38 11.27 4.52
N LYS A 24 18.62 12.09 5.56
CA LYS A 24 19.98 12.40 6.04
C LYS A 24 20.43 11.49 7.19
N THR A 25 21.72 11.13 7.19
CA THR A 25 22.37 10.34 8.25
C THR A 25 22.58 11.14 9.55
N VAL A 26 22.70 12.46 9.43
CA VAL A 26 22.77 13.46 10.50
C VAL A 26 21.90 14.66 10.13
N ASP A 27 21.63 15.56 11.07
CA ASP A 27 20.86 16.77 10.78
C ASP A 27 21.54 17.62 9.69
N GLY A 28 20.78 18.03 8.68
CA GLY A 28 21.27 18.77 7.53
C GLY A 28 20.15 19.44 6.73
N PRO A 29 20.51 20.25 5.71
CA PRO A 29 19.52 20.93 4.90
C PRO A 29 18.69 19.94 4.06
N SER A 30 17.41 20.25 3.90
CA SER A 30 16.48 19.53 3.02
C SER A 30 15.66 20.53 2.21
N GLU A 31 15.67 20.36 0.89
CA GLU A 31 14.96 21.22 -0.05
C GLU A 31 13.44 20.98 -0.04
N LYS A 32 13.03 19.78 0.35
CA LYS A 32 11.63 19.34 0.31
C LYS A 32 10.86 19.69 1.58
N SER A 33 11.50 19.50 2.73
CA SER A 33 10.88 19.66 4.05
C SER A 33 11.95 19.72 5.14
N TRP A 34 11.85 20.68 6.05
CA TRP A 34 12.77 20.78 7.20
C TRP A 34 12.79 19.51 8.06
N ARG A 35 11.68 18.77 8.11
CA ARG A 35 11.59 17.51 8.85
C ARG A 35 12.47 16.43 8.23
N ASP A 36 12.54 16.36 6.90
CA ASP A 36 13.32 15.36 6.17
C ASP A 36 14.84 15.61 6.28
N GLY A 37 15.24 16.81 6.71
CA GLY A 37 16.62 17.15 7.02
C GLY A 37 17.12 16.60 8.36
N ARG A 38 16.23 16.11 9.22
CA ARG A 38 16.61 15.55 10.53
C ARG A 38 17.16 14.14 10.39
N ARG A 39 18.07 13.76 11.28
CA ARG A 39 18.72 12.43 11.34
C ARG A 39 17.69 11.30 11.28
N ALA A 40 17.67 10.57 10.17
CA ALA A 40 16.62 9.61 9.86
C ALA A 40 16.58 8.42 10.83
N GLN A 41 17.75 7.85 11.15
CA GLN A 41 17.89 6.68 12.02
C GLN A 41 17.72 6.96 13.53
N HIS A 42 17.27 8.17 13.89
CA HIS A 42 17.08 8.56 15.29
C HIS A 42 15.72 9.21 15.57
N ASN A 43 14.90 9.41 14.52
CA ASN A 43 13.64 10.14 14.64
C ASN A 43 12.49 9.35 14.01
N ILE A 44 11.29 9.58 14.55
CA ILE A 44 10.04 9.34 13.82
C ILE A 44 9.72 10.66 13.12
N ILE A 45 9.78 10.69 11.78
CA ILE A 45 9.67 11.91 10.99
C ILE A 45 8.32 11.93 10.27
N PRO A 46 7.37 12.80 10.67
CA PRO A 46 6.10 12.90 9.97
C PRO A 46 6.29 13.58 8.61
N ALA A 47 5.74 12.97 7.57
CA ALA A 47 5.86 13.39 6.18
C ALA A 47 4.50 13.44 5.48
N TYR A 48 4.41 14.30 4.46
CA TYR A 48 3.26 14.31 3.57
C TYR A 48 3.30 13.08 2.66
N SER A 49 2.16 12.40 2.51
CA SER A 49 2.01 11.27 1.59
C SER A 49 1.31 11.70 0.31
N GLY A 50 1.84 11.29 -0.84
CA GLY A 50 1.22 11.50 -2.15
C GLY A 50 -0.01 10.63 -2.41
N ILE A 51 -0.43 9.79 -1.46
CA ILE A 51 -1.44 8.74 -1.69
C ILE A 51 -2.78 9.28 -2.21
N ALA A 52 -3.26 10.41 -1.70
CA ALA A 52 -4.53 11.00 -2.13
C ALA A 52 -4.50 11.34 -3.63
N LYS A 53 -3.40 11.97 -4.09
CA LYS A 53 -3.18 12.33 -5.50
C LYS A 53 -3.03 11.09 -6.39
N THR A 54 -2.40 10.02 -5.88
CA THR A 54 -2.26 8.75 -6.62
C THR A 54 -3.61 8.05 -6.76
N ILE A 55 -4.39 7.97 -5.69
CA ILE A 55 -5.71 7.35 -5.69
C ILE A 55 -6.68 8.09 -6.63
N GLU A 56 -6.61 9.42 -6.68
CA GLU A 56 -7.40 10.21 -7.64
C GLU A 56 -7.13 9.80 -9.10
N LYS A 57 -5.88 9.49 -9.45
CA LYS A 57 -5.50 9.04 -10.79
C LYS A 57 -5.85 7.59 -11.08
N VAL A 58 -5.57 6.69 -10.13
CA VAL A 58 -5.66 5.22 -10.34
C VAL A 58 -7.06 4.69 -10.04
N LEU A 59 -7.80 5.31 -9.12
CA LEU A 59 -9.15 4.89 -8.74
C LEU A 59 -10.11 6.10 -8.63
N PRO A 60 -10.50 6.72 -9.76
CA PRO A 60 -11.25 7.98 -9.77
C PRO A 60 -12.59 7.93 -9.01
N ARG A 61 -13.21 6.74 -8.89
CA ARG A 61 -14.50 6.53 -8.18
C ARG A 61 -14.44 6.86 -6.69
N ILE A 62 -13.24 6.92 -6.11
CA ILE A 62 -13.00 7.32 -4.72
C ILE A 62 -12.15 8.59 -4.59
N SER A 63 -12.05 9.39 -5.67
CA SER A 63 -11.40 10.70 -5.58
C SER A 63 -12.07 11.58 -4.53
N GLY A 64 -11.28 12.37 -3.81
CA GLY A 64 -11.73 13.21 -2.71
C GLY A 64 -12.15 12.47 -1.43
N LYS A 65 -12.18 11.13 -1.44
CA LYS A 65 -12.58 10.31 -0.28
C LYS A 65 -11.42 9.71 0.51
N VAL A 66 -10.19 9.80 -0.02
CA VAL A 66 -9.00 9.21 0.60
C VAL A 66 -7.97 10.28 0.91
N GLY A 67 -7.67 10.44 2.19
CA GLY A 67 -6.55 11.23 2.68
C GLY A 67 -5.40 10.34 3.15
N GLY A 68 -4.23 10.92 3.36
CA GLY A 68 -3.16 10.16 4.00
C GLY A 68 -1.93 10.96 4.36
N LEU A 69 -1.13 10.35 5.21
CA LEU A 69 0.14 10.88 5.72
C LEU A 69 1.13 9.74 5.89
N ALA A 70 2.37 10.07 6.21
CA ALA A 70 3.39 9.08 6.51
C ALA A 70 4.18 9.43 7.77
N PHE A 71 4.73 8.41 8.40
CA PHE A 71 5.78 8.51 9.40
C PHE A 71 6.98 7.74 8.88
N ARG A 72 8.12 8.41 8.70
CA ARG A 72 9.39 7.72 8.47
C ARG A 72 9.90 7.22 9.81
N VAL A 73 10.23 5.94 9.91
CA VAL A 73 10.72 5.31 11.14
C VAL A 73 12.13 4.75 10.94
N PRO A 74 12.93 4.55 12.02
CA PRO A 74 14.32 4.05 11.96
C PRO A 74 14.44 2.56 11.57
N THR A 75 13.89 2.18 10.41
CA THR A 75 14.09 0.88 9.76
C THR A 75 14.72 1.13 8.38
N SER A 76 15.46 0.14 7.86
CA SER A 76 16.16 0.27 6.58
C SER A 76 15.36 -0.22 5.38
N ASN A 77 14.36 -1.06 5.60
CA ASN A 77 13.45 -1.58 4.58
C ASN A 77 12.19 -2.13 5.26
N ALA A 78 11.19 -2.47 4.45
CA ALA A 78 9.88 -2.95 4.82
C ALA A 78 9.05 -1.92 5.58
N SER A 79 7.84 -1.73 5.06
CA SER A 79 6.92 -0.68 5.47
C SER A 79 5.52 -1.26 5.66
N ALA A 80 4.67 -0.50 6.32
CA ALA A 80 3.27 -0.87 6.52
C ALA A 80 2.34 0.29 6.18
N VAL A 81 1.16 -0.02 5.66
CA VAL A 81 0.03 0.89 5.58
C VAL A 81 -1.00 0.54 6.64
N ASP A 82 -1.39 1.54 7.41
CA ASP A 82 -2.55 1.53 8.30
C ASP A 82 -3.68 2.26 7.58
N ILE A 83 -4.74 1.52 7.26
CA ILE A 83 -5.92 2.00 6.52
C ILE A 83 -7.09 2.07 7.49
N THR A 84 -7.48 3.27 7.87
CA THR A 84 -8.72 3.51 8.61
C THR A 84 -9.81 3.88 7.61
N VAL A 85 -10.87 3.08 7.54
CA VAL A 85 -11.86 3.15 6.46
C VAL A 85 -13.28 3.10 6.97
N ARG A 86 -14.14 3.95 6.40
CA ARG A 86 -15.58 3.87 6.53
C ARG A 86 -16.20 3.29 5.25
N VAL A 87 -17.03 2.27 5.40
CA VAL A 87 -17.70 1.58 4.29
C VAL A 87 -19.20 1.85 4.28
N GLY A 88 -19.81 1.78 3.09
CA GLY A 88 -21.22 2.05 2.88
C GLY A 88 -22.10 0.84 3.17
N LYS A 89 -21.61 -0.36 2.83
CA LYS A 89 -22.26 -1.63 3.15
C LYS A 89 -21.69 -2.15 4.47
N SER A 90 -22.56 -2.48 5.43
CA SER A 90 -22.15 -3.09 6.70
C SER A 90 -21.38 -4.38 6.44
N ALA A 91 -20.24 -4.52 7.11
CA ALA A 91 -19.37 -5.68 7.07
C ALA A 91 -18.57 -5.77 8.37
N CYS A 92 -18.51 -6.97 8.97
CA CYS A 92 -17.61 -7.17 10.10
C CYS A 92 -16.16 -7.31 9.59
N TYR A 93 -15.18 -7.20 10.50
CA TYR A 93 -13.76 -7.35 10.14
C TYR A 93 -13.49 -8.66 9.39
N LYS A 94 -14.12 -9.77 9.84
CA LYS A 94 -13.98 -11.09 9.21
C LYS A 94 -14.46 -11.09 7.75
N ASP A 95 -15.52 -10.37 7.44
CA ASP A 95 -16.02 -10.25 6.05
C ASP A 95 -15.01 -9.52 5.17
N MET A 96 -14.41 -8.44 5.68
CA MET A 96 -13.38 -7.69 4.97
C MET A 96 -12.13 -8.54 4.73
N VAL A 97 -11.66 -9.25 5.77
CA VAL A 97 -10.54 -10.19 5.66
C VAL A 97 -10.83 -11.27 4.62
N ASN A 98 -12.01 -11.88 4.65
CA ASN A 98 -12.39 -12.93 3.71
C ASN A 98 -12.38 -12.42 2.26
N ALA A 99 -12.94 -11.22 2.00
CA ALA A 99 -12.91 -10.63 0.67
C ALA A 99 -11.49 -10.39 0.15
N ILE A 100 -10.58 -9.94 1.03
CA ILE A 100 -9.16 -9.73 0.70
C ILE A 100 -8.46 -11.07 0.44
N LYS A 101 -8.69 -12.09 1.28
CA LYS A 101 -8.13 -13.44 1.07
C LYS A 101 -8.60 -14.06 -0.24
N THR A 102 -9.89 -13.94 -0.57
CA THR A 102 -10.41 -14.41 -1.86
C THR A 102 -9.71 -13.70 -3.01
N ALA A 103 -9.57 -12.37 -2.96
CA ALA A 103 -8.86 -11.62 -3.99
C ALA A 103 -7.36 -11.98 -4.08
N ALA A 104 -6.71 -12.30 -2.97
CA ALA A 104 -5.33 -12.77 -2.96
C ALA A 104 -5.16 -14.14 -3.63
N CYS A 105 -6.15 -15.02 -3.51
CA CYS A 105 -6.08 -16.38 -4.05
C CYS A 105 -6.44 -16.48 -5.55
N CYS A 106 -7.27 -15.59 -6.07
CA CYS A 106 -7.76 -15.67 -7.45
C CYS A 106 -8.00 -14.31 -8.12
N GLY A 107 -8.12 -14.35 -9.45
CA GLY A 107 -8.39 -13.14 -10.25
C GLY A 107 -7.16 -12.22 -10.37
N PRO A 108 -7.38 -10.93 -10.70
CA PRO A 108 -6.31 -9.99 -11.07
C PRO A 108 -5.40 -9.59 -9.91
N MET A 109 -5.80 -9.86 -8.66
CA MET A 109 -5.01 -9.54 -7.47
C MET A 109 -4.08 -10.68 -7.04
N LYS A 110 -4.21 -11.86 -7.64
CA LYS A 110 -3.36 -13.02 -7.34
C LYS A 110 -1.89 -12.70 -7.64
N GLY A 111 -1.03 -12.89 -6.64
CA GLY A 111 0.41 -12.58 -6.73
C GLY A 111 0.76 -11.11 -6.49
N LEU A 112 -0.22 -10.20 -6.55
CA LEU A 112 -0.05 -8.80 -6.16
C LEU A 112 -0.42 -8.56 -4.70
N LEU A 113 -1.47 -9.23 -4.25
CA LEU A 113 -1.99 -9.18 -2.89
C LEU A 113 -1.80 -10.56 -2.26
N THR A 114 -1.35 -10.58 -1.01
CA THR A 114 -1.30 -11.76 -0.17
C THR A 114 -1.75 -11.42 1.24
N PHE A 115 -1.71 -12.37 2.15
CA PHE A 115 -2.06 -12.19 3.55
C PHE A 115 -1.19 -13.08 4.44
N THR A 116 -1.11 -12.73 5.71
CA THR A 116 -0.49 -13.54 6.76
C THR A 116 -1.41 -13.63 7.96
N GLU A 117 -1.41 -14.80 8.60
CA GLU A 117 -2.01 -15.03 9.91
C GLU A 117 -0.94 -15.28 10.99
N GLU A 118 0.33 -15.13 10.64
CA GLU A 118 1.44 -15.30 11.55
C GLU A 118 1.78 -13.98 12.25
N GLN A 119 2.44 -14.07 13.41
CA GLN A 119 2.91 -12.94 14.19
C GLN A 119 4.20 -12.36 13.59
N VAL A 120 4.10 -11.85 12.37
CA VAL A 120 5.25 -11.32 11.60
C VAL A 120 5.63 -9.91 12.04
N VAL A 121 6.88 -9.55 11.79
CA VAL A 121 7.40 -8.18 11.94
C VAL A 121 8.05 -7.72 10.63
N SER A 122 8.43 -6.43 10.56
CA SER A 122 8.96 -5.81 9.32
C SER A 122 10.10 -6.60 8.65
N SER A 123 11.00 -7.23 9.41
CA SER A 123 12.12 -8.00 8.86
C SER A 123 11.67 -9.23 8.07
N ASP A 124 10.54 -9.83 8.42
CA ASP A 124 10.00 -11.04 7.78
C ASP A 124 9.39 -10.73 6.40
N ILE A 125 9.15 -9.44 6.12
CA ILE A 125 8.56 -8.94 4.88
C ILE A 125 9.61 -8.70 3.80
N ILE A 126 10.88 -8.59 4.18
CA ILE A 126 11.96 -8.26 3.25
C ILE A 126 12.06 -9.30 2.14
N ASN A 127 12.21 -8.83 0.90
CA ASN A 127 12.20 -9.64 -0.33
C ASN A 127 10.87 -10.32 -0.65
N CYS A 128 9.76 -9.93 0.00
CA CYS A 128 8.44 -10.39 -0.42
C CYS A 128 8.05 -9.71 -1.75
N PRO A 129 7.72 -10.45 -2.82
CA PRO A 129 7.37 -9.87 -4.11
C PRO A 129 5.95 -9.30 -4.15
N ALA A 130 5.10 -9.59 -3.17
CA ALA A 130 3.74 -9.08 -3.14
C ALA A 130 3.72 -7.56 -2.91
N SER A 131 2.81 -6.86 -3.57
CA SER A 131 2.64 -5.40 -3.41
C SER A 131 1.99 -5.02 -2.10
N ALA A 132 1.21 -5.94 -1.53
CA ALA A 132 0.56 -5.77 -0.24
C ALA A 132 0.33 -7.13 0.42
N ILE A 133 0.60 -7.20 1.71
CA ILE A 133 0.43 -8.38 2.55
C ILE A 133 -0.51 -7.98 3.68
N LEU A 134 -1.78 -8.38 3.62
CA LEU A 134 -2.72 -8.11 4.71
C LEU A 134 -2.25 -8.83 5.98
N ASP A 135 -2.10 -8.07 7.06
CA ASP A 135 -1.94 -8.64 8.40
C ASP A 135 -3.33 -8.92 8.99
N VAL A 136 -3.69 -10.20 9.08
CA VAL A 136 -5.03 -10.60 9.51
C VAL A 136 -5.22 -10.32 11.01
N GLN A 137 -4.17 -10.38 11.82
CA GLN A 137 -4.28 -10.36 13.28
C GLN A 137 -4.27 -8.95 13.88
N VAL A 138 -3.67 -7.97 13.20
CA VAL A 138 -3.51 -6.61 13.74
C VAL A 138 -4.70 -5.68 13.45
N GLY A 139 -5.42 -5.90 12.35
CA GLY A 139 -6.59 -5.09 12.01
C GLY A 139 -7.77 -5.31 12.96
N CYS A 140 -8.70 -4.36 12.97
CA CYS A 140 -9.89 -4.42 13.83
C CYS A 140 -11.07 -3.64 13.24
N SER A 141 -12.28 -3.90 13.71
CA SER A 141 -13.45 -3.07 13.42
C SER A 141 -13.97 -2.43 14.69
N LEU A 142 -14.21 -1.13 14.65
CA LEU A 142 -14.87 -0.43 15.74
C LEU A 142 -16.39 -0.65 15.70
N ASN A 143 -16.94 -0.76 14.49
CA ASN A 143 -18.32 -1.15 14.21
C ASN A 143 -18.41 -1.70 12.77
N GLU A 144 -19.60 -2.14 12.36
CA GLU A 144 -19.84 -2.75 11.03
C GLU A 144 -19.52 -1.83 9.83
N LYS A 145 -19.33 -0.54 10.04
CA LYS A 145 -19.04 0.41 8.95
C LYS A 145 -17.70 1.10 9.10
N PHE A 146 -16.97 0.88 10.20
CA PHE A 146 -15.73 1.58 10.48
C PHE A 146 -14.68 0.62 10.99
N ALA A 147 -13.63 0.45 10.19
CA ALA A 147 -12.59 -0.54 10.41
C ALA A 147 -11.20 0.02 10.16
N LYS A 148 -10.22 -0.68 10.72
CA LYS A 148 -8.80 -0.47 10.52
C LYS A 148 -8.19 -1.75 9.97
N LEU A 149 -7.43 -1.63 8.88
CA LEU A 149 -6.68 -2.73 8.28
C LEU A 149 -5.21 -2.35 8.21
N VAL A 150 -4.33 -3.33 8.40
CA VAL A 150 -2.88 -3.15 8.29
C VAL A 150 -2.37 -4.05 7.17
N ALA A 151 -1.57 -3.51 6.27
CA ALA A 151 -0.90 -4.30 5.25
C ALA A 151 0.58 -3.95 5.15
N TRP A 152 1.42 -4.97 5.12
CA TRP A 152 2.86 -4.85 4.92
C TRP A 152 3.22 -4.79 3.44
N PHE A 153 4.37 -4.21 3.13
CA PHE A 153 4.99 -4.25 1.82
C PHE A 153 6.49 -3.97 1.93
N ASP A 154 7.29 -4.60 1.07
CA ASP A 154 8.69 -4.22 0.85
C ASP A 154 8.71 -3.16 -0.26
N GLU A 155 8.94 -1.90 0.08
CA GLU A 155 8.90 -0.78 -0.87
C GLU A 155 9.91 -0.91 -2.01
N ASN A 156 11.01 -1.63 -1.81
CA ASN A 156 12.08 -1.78 -2.80
C ASN A 156 11.79 -2.98 -3.70
N TYR A 157 11.64 -4.16 -3.09
CA TYR A 157 11.53 -5.41 -3.82
C TYR A 157 10.17 -5.52 -4.52
N SER A 158 9.07 -5.20 -3.85
CA SER A 158 7.74 -5.30 -4.46
C SER A 158 7.57 -4.31 -5.61
N SER A 159 8.04 -3.07 -5.45
CA SER A 159 7.98 -2.04 -6.51
C SER A 159 8.82 -2.42 -7.71
N ALA A 160 10.02 -2.98 -7.51
CA ALA A 160 10.85 -3.46 -8.61
C ALA A 160 10.16 -4.59 -9.39
N ASN A 161 9.52 -5.54 -8.70
CA ASN A 161 8.74 -6.59 -9.35
C ASN A 161 7.56 -6.00 -10.15
N ARG A 162 6.84 -5.01 -9.59
CA ARG A 162 5.74 -4.33 -10.32
C ARG A 162 6.20 -3.60 -11.56
N LEU A 163 7.40 -3.03 -11.56
CA LEU A 163 7.97 -2.40 -12.74
C LEU A 163 8.25 -3.43 -13.84
N VAL A 164 8.81 -4.58 -13.50
CA VAL A 164 9.03 -5.68 -14.45
C VAL A 164 7.71 -6.22 -14.99
N ASP A 165 6.72 -6.41 -14.12
CA ASP A 165 5.38 -6.84 -14.52
C ASP A 165 4.74 -5.87 -15.52
N LEU A 166 4.88 -4.55 -15.28
CA LEU A 166 4.38 -3.51 -16.17
C LEU A 166 5.08 -3.53 -17.54
N VAL A 167 6.41 -3.62 -17.57
CA VAL A 167 7.17 -3.70 -18.83
C VAL A 167 6.75 -4.93 -19.63
N ARG A 168 6.61 -6.08 -18.97
CA ARG A 168 6.13 -7.31 -19.60
C ARG A 168 4.72 -7.14 -20.15
N TYR A 169 3.83 -6.52 -19.39
CA TYR A 169 2.46 -6.23 -19.82
C TYR A 169 2.46 -5.34 -21.07
N MET A 170 3.21 -4.23 -21.07
CA MET A 170 3.31 -3.33 -22.23
C MET A 170 3.82 -4.07 -23.47
N ALA A 171 4.91 -4.84 -23.34
CA ALA A 171 5.47 -5.58 -24.46
C ALA A 171 4.48 -6.60 -25.07
N LEU A 172 3.71 -7.30 -24.25
CA LEU A 172 2.70 -8.24 -24.74
C LEU A 172 1.55 -7.53 -25.50
N ASN A 173 1.12 -6.36 -25.02
CA ASN A 173 0.06 -5.58 -25.68
C ASN A 173 0.57 -4.89 -26.97
N ASP A 174 1.83 -4.47 -27.00
CA ASP A 174 2.47 -3.91 -28.20
C ASP A 174 2.63 -4.98 -29.30
N ILE A 175 2.93 -6.22 -28.92
CA ILE A 175 2.99 -7.34 -29.87
C ILE A 175 1.59 -7.62 -30.42
N SER A 176 0.57 -7.75 -29.56
CA SER A 176 -0.78 -8.09 -30.01
C SER A 176 -1.37 -7.05 -30.96
N THR A 177 -1.10 -5.76 -30.74
CA THR A 177 -1.57 -4.67 -31.61
C THR A 177 -0.87 -4.68 -32.97
N ARG A 178 0.45 -4.92 -33.02
CA ARG A 178 1.19 -4.99 -34.29
C ARG A 178 0.75 -6.12 -35.21
N TYR A 179 0.25 -7.23 -34.66
CA TYR A 179 -0.21 -8.37 -35.46
C TYR A 179 -1.72 -8.35 -35.73
N SER A 180 -2.52 -7.57 -35.00
CA SER A 180 -3.94 -7.36 -35.33
C SER A 180 -4.15 -6.38 -36.48
N ASP A 181 -3.21 -5.44 -36.70
CA ASP A 181 -3.27 -4.45 -37.79
C ASP A 181 -2.64 -4.97 -39.10
N ALA A 182 -2.19 -6.24 -39.13
CA ALA A 182 -1.56 -6.90 -40.27
C ALA A 182 -2.50 -7.88 -41.01
N GLU A 183 -3.76 -8.03 -40.55
CA GLU A 183 -4.88 -8.71 -41.23
C GLU A 183 -5.92 -7.69 -41.71
#